data_AF-A0A4V2SGX4-F1
#
_entry.id   AF-A0A4V2SGX4-F1
#
_cell.length_a   1.000
_cell.length_b   1.000
_cell.length_c   1.000
_cell.angle_alpha   90.00
_cell.angle_beta   90.00
_cell.angle_gamma   90.00
#
_symmetry.space_group_name_H-M   'P 1'
#
loop_
_entity.id
_entity.type
_entity.pdbx_description
1 polymer ?
#
loop_
_entity_poly.entity_id
_entity_poly.type
_entity_poly.pdbx_seq_one_letter_code
_entity_poly.pdbx_strand_id
1 'polypeptide(L)'
;MKATGSDSATDVWRTRLKQARLSLGLSQKQLGVDAGLDEFVASTRINRYEQGVHAPDYPMSVRLAKVLGVPVAYLYCDSEELAELMLAYHRAPKAARKRAMAALSGDAG
;
A
#
# COMPACT_ATOMS: atom_id res chain seq x y z
N MET A 1 30.26 5.77 2.00
CA MET A 1 28.86 5.30 2.02
C MET A 1 28.13 5.97 3.17
N LYS A 2 27.11 6.79 2.91
CA LYS A 2 26.23 7.30 3.97
C LYS A 2 24.90 6.55 3.88
N ALA A 3 24.69 5.62 4.80
CA ALA A 3 23.37 5.15 5.17
C ALA A 3 22.81 6.19 6.15
N THR A 4 22.02 7.13 5.66
CA THR A 4 21.28 8.10 6.48
C THR A 4 19.97 8.44 5.77
N GLY A 5 18.99 7.54 5.82
CA GLY A 5 17.60 7.86 5.54
C GLY A 5 16.84 7.71 6.84
N SER A 6 16.26 8.79 7.37
CA SER A 6 15.34 8.67 8.50
C SER A 6 14.05 8.02 7.99
N ASP A 7 13.93 6.71 8.14
CA ASP A 7 12.67 5.99 7.90
C ASP A 7 11.66 6.39 8.98
N SER A 8 11.02 7.53 8.82
CA SER A 8 9.84 7.86 9.61
C SER A 8 8.67 7.02 9.06
N ALA A 9 7.80 6.50 9.93
CA ALA A 9 6.63 5.71 9.50
C ALA A 9 5.76 6.44 8.45
N THR A 10 5.78 7.77 8.47
CA THR A 10 5.12 8.63 7.47
C THR A 10 5.73 8.49 6.07
N ASP A 11 7.05 8.30 5.97
CA ASP A 11 7.77 8.14 4.70
C ASP A 11 7.47 6.80 4.03
N VAL A 12 7.32 5.73 4.82
CA VAL A 12 6.88 4.42 4.31
C VAL A 12 5.48 4.54 3.71
N TRP A 13 4.55 5.10 4.47
CA TRP A 13 3.14 5.13 4.08
C TRP A 13 2.89 5.95 2.81
N ARG A 14 3.45 7.16 2.73
CA ARG A 14 3.32 8.02 1.54
C ARG A 14 3.92 7.38 0.30
N THR A 15 5.03 6.65 0.46
CA THR A 15 5.74 6.00 -0.65
C THR A 15 4.90 4.86 -1.19
N ARG A 16 4.40 3.98 -0.32
CA ARG A 16 3.55 2.84 -0.70
C ARG A 16 2.23 3.28 -1.32
N LEU A 17 1.58 4.32 -0.77
CA LEU A 17 0.37 4.91 -1.37
C LEU A 17 0.64 5.36 -2.81
N LYS A 18 1.69 6.16 -3.01
CA LYS A 18 2.01 6.74 -4.32
C LYS A 18 2.39 5.67 -5.33
N GLN A 19 3.18 4.67 -4.92
CA GLN A 19 3.57 3.53 -5.75
C GLN A 19 2.33 2.76 -6.24
N ALA A 20 1.45 2.34 -5.31
CA ALA A 20 0.24 1.62 -5.67
C ALA A 20 -0.67 2.44 -6.59
N ARG A 21 -0.87 3.74 -6.30
CA ARG A 21 -1.70 4.63 -7.13
C ARG A 21 -1.17 4.73 -8.55
N LEU A 22 0.14 4.99 -8.70
CA LEU A 22 0.77 5.12 -10.01
C LEU A 22 0.75 3.81 -10.80
N SER A 23 0.86 2.66 -10.12
CA SER A 23 0.75 1.34 -10.77
C SER A 23 -0.60 1.08 -11.44
N LEU A 24 -1.66 1.77 -10.99
CA LEU A 24 -3.00 1.71 -11.56
C LEU A 24 -3.32 2.89 -12.50
N GLY A 25 -2.38 3.82 -12.70
CA GLY A 25 -2.61 5.02 -13.51
C GLY A 25 -3.64 6.00 -12.95
N LEU A 26 -3.97 5.91 -11.66
CA LEU A 26 -5.01 6.73 -11.04
C LEU A 26 -4.48 8.15 -10.74
N SER A 27 -5.31 9.16 -10.99
CA SER A 27 -5.05 10.52 -10.48
C SER A 27 -5.28 10.58 -8.96
N GLN A 28 -4.71 11.58 -8.29
CA GLN A 28 -4.96 11.81 -6.86
C GLN A 28 -6.45 12.05 -6.58
N LYS A 29 -7.12 12.81 -7.45
CA LYS A 29 -8.57 13.05 -7.39
C LYS A 29 -9.35 11.74 -7.51
N GLN A 30 -9.04 10.93 -8.53
CA GLN A 30 -9.74 9.67 -8.79
C GLN A 30 -9.64 8.71 -7.60
N LEU A 31 -8.41 8.47 -7.11
CA LEU A 31 -8.20 7.62 -5.92
C LEU A 31 -9.00 8.13 -4.72
N GLY A 32 -9.00 9.44 -4.48
CA GLY A 32 -9.73 10.02 -3.35
C GLY A 32 -11.24 9.81 -3.45
N VAL A 33 -11.83 10.11 -4.61
CA VAL A 33 -13.27 9.93 -4.86
C VAL A 33 -13.67 8.47 -4.73
N ASP A 34 -12.92 7.55 -5.35
CA ASP A 34 -13.20 6.12 -5.28
C ASP A 34 -13.09 5.56 -3.86
N ALA A 35 -12.24 6.17 -3.03
CA ALA A 35 -12.10 5.84 -1.60
C ALA A 35 -13.17 6.50 -0.72
N GLY A 36 -14.13 7.23 -1.29
CA GLY A 36 -15.24 7.87 -0.59
C GLY A 36 -14.90 9.23 0.01
N LEU A 37 -13.87 9.92 -0.51
CA LEU A 37 -13.67 11.34 -0.23
C LEU A 37 -14.64 12.19 -1.04
N ASP A 38 -15.07 13.30 -0.45
CA ASP A 38 -15.77 14.34 -1.18
C ASP A 38 -14.91 14.87 -2.36
N GLU A 39 -15.54 15.03 -3.52
CA GLU A 39 -14.87 15.35 -4.78
C GLU A 39 -14.07 16.66 -4.72
N PHE A 40 -14.56 17.66 -3.97
CA PHE A 40 -13.93 18.97 -3.86
C PHE A 40 -12.64 18.94 -3.05
N VAL A 41 -12.47 17.96 -2.16
CA VAL A 41 -11.29 17.84 -1.29
C VAL A 41 -10.42 16.61 -1.61
N ALA A 42 -10.89 15.70 -2.46
CA ALA A 42 -10.24 14.43 -2.78
C ALA A 42 -8.78 14.62 -3.22
N SER A 43 -8.54 15.45 -4.24
CA SER A 43 -7.19 15.71 -4.76
C SER A 43 -6.26 16.26 -3.68
N THR A 44 -6.71 17.30 -2.95
CA THR A 44 -5.92 17.94 -1.89
C THR A 44 -5.59 17.00 -0.74
N ARG A 45 -6.54 16.16 -0.31
CA ARG A 45 -6.31 15.19 0.77
C ARG A 45 -5.31 14.12 0.38
N ILE A 46 -5.47 13.50 -0.79
CA ILE A 46 -4.51 12.50 -1.28
C ILE A 46 -3.13 13.13 -1.49
N ASN A 47 -3.06 14.36 -2.02
CA ASN A 47 -1.80 15.09 -2.14
C ASN A 47 -1.09 15.25 -0.78
N ARG A 48 -1.80 15.71 0.26
CA ARG A 48 -1.23 15.86 1.61
C ARG A 48 -0.73 14.52 2.17
N TYR A 49 -1.42 13.42 1.88
CA TYR A 49 -0.96 12.09 2.25
C TYR A 49 0.33 11.69 1.51
N GLU A 50 0.41 11.90 0.20
CA GLU A 50 1.62 11.61 -0.59
C GLU A 50 2.82 12.52 -0.29
N GLN A 51 2.56 13.70 0.27
CA GLN A 51 3.59 14.61 0.77
C GLN A 51 4.00 14.31 2.22
N GLY A 52 3.32 13.38 2.91
CA GLY A 52 3.58 13.09 4.33
C GLY A 52 3.15 14.21 5.28
N VAL A 53 2.35 15.16 4.83
CA VAL A 53 1.83 16.27 5.66
C VAL A 53 0.83 15.75 6.69
N HIS A 54 0.02 14.77 6.29
CA HIS A 54 -0.93 14.07 7.15
C HIS A 54 -0.86 12.57 6.88
N ALA A 55 -1.16 11.78 7.91
CA ALA A 55 -1.48 10.37 7.74
C ALA A 55 -3.01 10.19 7.82
N PRO A 56 -3.61 9.35 6.97
CA PRO A 56 -4.98 8.93 7.18
C PRO A 56 -5.11 8.06 8.43
N ASP A 57 -6.31 8.02 9.00
CA ASP A 57 -6.67 7.00 9.98
C ASP A 57 -6.75 5.62 9.32
N TYR A 58 -6.75 4.57 10.14
CA TYR A 58 -6.80 3.20 9.64
C TYR A 58 -8.04 2.91 8.76
N PRO A 59 -9.27 3.36 9.10
CA PRO A 59 -10.43 3.19 8.22
C PRO A 59 -10.23 3.79 6.82
N MET A 60 -9.63 4.98 6.72
CA MET A 60 -9.30 5.57 5.43
C MET A 60 -8.22 4.76 4.69
N SER A 61 -7.18 4.28 5.38
CA SER A 61 -6.18 3.38 4.79
C SER A 61 -6.79 2.11 4.21
N VAL A 62 -7.78 1.51 4.89
CA VAL A 62 -8.51 0.32 4.39
C VAL A 62 -9.28 0.65 3.12
N ARG A 63 -9.96 1.80 3.06
CA ARG A 63 -10.68 2.23 1.84
C ARG A 63 -9.74 2.47 0.67
N LEU A 64 -8.62 3.17 0.90
CA LEU A 64 -7.60 3.40 -0.12
C LEU A 64 -7.01 2.09 -0.62
N ALA A 65 -6.62 1.18 0.29
CA ALA A 65 -6.07 -0.12 -0.07
C ALA A 65 -7.03 -0.96 -0.92
N LYS A 66 -8.33 -0.90 -0.62
CA LYS A 66 -9.38 -1.56 -1.40
C LYS A 66 -9.44 -1.03 -2.84
N VAL A 67 -9.45 0.28 -3.04
CA VAL A 67 -9.42 0.89 -4.38
C VAL A 67 -8.15 0.52 -5.13
N LEU A 68 -7.02 0.49 -4.41
CA LEU A 68 -5.71 0.17 -4.96
C LEU A 68 -5.50 -1.33 -5.24
N GLY A 69 -6.41 -2.21 -4.83
CA GLY A 69 -6.27 -3.66 -5.01
C GLY A 69 -5.04 -4.24 -4.31
N VAL A 70 -4.70 -3.71 -3.13
CA VAL A 70 -3.55 -4.16 -2.32
C VAL A 70 -4.00 -4.49 -0.89
N PRO A 71 -3.28 -5.38 -0.16
CA PRO A 71 -3.49 -5.54 1.28
C PRO A 71 -3.22 -4.22 2.00
N VAL A 72 -4.02 -3.85 3.01
CA VAL A 72 -3.77 -2.62 3.79
C VAL A 72 -2.39 -2.62 4.45
N ALA A 73 -1.86 -3.80 4.82
CA ALA A 73 -0.52 -3.95 5.37
C ALA A 73 0.59 -3.48 4.40
N TYR A 74 0.37 -3.56 3.08
CA TYR A 74 1.31 -3.05 2.08
C TYR A 74 1.57 -1.55 2.27
N LEU A 75 0.56 -0.78 2.70
CA LEU A 75 0.70 0.66 2.96
C LEU A 75 1.61 0.97 4.16
N TYR A 76 1.98 -0.01 4.97
CA TYR A 76 2.81 0.16 6.16
C TYR A 76 4.10 -0.68 6.09
N CYS A 77 4.39 -1.29 4.94
CA CYS A 77 5.52 -2.19 4.77
C CYS A 77 6.77 -1.42 4.33
N ASP A 78 7.77 -1.34 5.20
CA ASP A 78 9.05 -0.68 4.95
C ASP A 78 10.00 -1.53 4.07
N SER A 79 9.96 -2.85 4.22
CA SER A 79 10.72 -3.77 3.37
C SER A 79 10.12 -3.89 1.97
N GLU A 80 10.95 -3.63 0.93
CA GLU A 80 10.59 -3.87 -0.47
C GLU A 80 10.28 -5.35 -0.75
N GLU A 81 11.14 -6.25 -0.26
CA GLU A 81 10.97 -7.70 -0.44
C GLU A 81 9.64 -8.19 0.15
N LEU A 82 9.31 -7.75 1.37
CA LEU A 82 8.06 -8.12 2.02
C LEU A 82 6.85 -7.49 1.31
N ALA A 83 6.98 -6.26 0.82
CA ALA A 83 5.94 -5.58 0.07
C ALA A 83 5.62 -6.32 -1.25
N GLU A 84 6.66 -6.75 -1.97
CA GLU A 84 6.53 -7.59 -3.17
C GLU A 84 5.87 -8.95 -2.84
N LEU A 85 6.31 -9.61 -1.77
CA LEU A 85 5.70 -10.86 -1.31
C LEU A 85 4.21 -10.67 -0.98
N MET A 86 3.84 -9.60 -0.28
CA MET A 86 2.44 -9.30 0.05
C MET A 86 1.60 -9.12 -1.20
N LEU A 87 2.09 -8.38 -2.21
CA LEU A 87 1.38 -8.18 -3.47
C LEU A 87 1.25 -9.48 -4.27
N ALA A 88 2.33 -10.25 -4.38
CA ALA A 88 2.35 -11.53 -5.07
C ALA A 88 1.37 -12.52 -4.42
N TYR A 89 1.43 -12.63 -3.09
CA TYR A 89 0.52 -13.48 -2.32
C TYR A 89 -0.94 -13.04 -2.47
N HIS A 90 -1.21 -11.73 -2.40
CA HIS A 90 -2.57 -11.18 -2.53
C HIS A 90 -3.21 -11.51 -3.89
N ARG A 91 -2.42 -11.43 -4.97
CA ARG A 91 -2.87 -11.68 -6.34
C ARG A 91 -2.88 -13.17 -6.71
N ALA A 92 -2.20 -14.02 -5.95
CA ALA A 92 -2.04 -15.42 -6.28
C ALA A 92 -3.35 -16.25 -6.11
N PRO A 93 -3.59 -17.25 -6.99
CA PRO A 93 -4.63 -18.23 -6.78
C PRO A 93 -4.47 -18.98 -5.45
N LYS A 94 -5.56 -19.49 -4.88
CA LYS A 94 -5.56 -20.20 -3.59
C LYS A 94 -4.54 -21.36 -3.55
N ALA A 95 -4.39 -22.09 -4.65
CA ALA A 95 -3.42 -23.19 -4.76
C ALA A 95 -1.97 -22.71 -4.67
N ALA A 96 -1.64 -21.59 -5.31
CA ALA A 96 -0.29 -20.99 -5.24
C ALA A 96 0.00 -20.45 -3.84
N ARG A 97 -0.98 -19.80 -3.20
CA ARG A 97 -0.86 -19.37 -1.79
C ARG A 97 -0.59 -20.53 -0.85
N LYS A 98 -1.30 -21.66 -1.01
CA LYS A 98 -1.06 -22.87 -0.20
C LYS A 98 0.37 -23.39 -0.36
N ARG A 99 0.88 -23.47 -1.59
CA ARG A 99 2.26 -23.89 -1.85
C ARG A 99 3.28 -22.94 -1.26
N ALA A 100 3.07 -21.62 -1.40
CA ALA A 100 3.94 -20.62 -0.80
C ALA A 100 3.98 -20.77 0.73
N MET A 101 2.83 -20.94 1.38
CA MET A 101 2.79 -21.15 2.83
C MET A 101 3.53 -22.42 3.26
N ALA A 102 3.34 -23.55 2.55
CA ALA A 102 4.05 -24.79 2.86
C ALA A 102 5.57 -24.63 2.75
N ALA A 103 6.04 -24.01 1.65
CA ALA A 103 7.46 -23.75 1.43
C ALA A 103 8.08 -22.82 2.49
N LEU A 104 7.34 -21.81 2.97
CA LEU A 104 7.81 -20.84 3.96
C LEU A 104 7.71 -21.34 5.40
N SER A 105 6.80 -22.27 5.69
CA SER A 105 6.54 -22.76 7.06
C SER A 105 7.43 -23.93 7.46
N GLY A 106 8.30 -24.41 6.57
CA GLY A 106 9.16 -25.57 6.82
C GLY A 106 8.44 -26.93 6.74
N ASP A 107 7.12 -26.93 6.48
CA ASP A 107 6.33 -28.13 6.18
C ASP A 107 6.55 -28.57 4.72
N ALA A 108 7.81 -28.83 4.36
CA ALA A 108 8.15 -29.60 3.18
C ALA A 108 7.97 -31.08 3.51
N GLY A 109 6.71 -31.54 3.48
CA GLY A 109 6.36 -32.96 3.38
C GLY A 109 6.34 -33.40 1.93
#